data_AF-A0A7V8A5S1-F1
#
_entry.id   AF-A0A7V8A5S1-F1
#
_cell.length_a   1.000
_cell.length_b   1.000
_cell.length_c   1.000
_cell.angle_alpha   90.00
_cell.angle_beta   90.00
_cell.angle_gamma   90.00
#
_symmetry.space_group_name_H-M   'P 1'
#
loop_
_entity.id
_entity.type
_entity.pdbx_description
1 polymer ?
#
loop_
_entity_poly.entity_id
_entity_poly.type
_entity_poly.pdbx_seq_one_letter_code
_entity_poly.pdbx_strand_id
1 'polypeptide(L)'
;MFRDEKLLIRLSLFLLIALSTTLYFGQSEVINSWLNFFGLNSAQAILFIENLFVVENEFIPKEANVYLGMIGYMLSLILLFILRTLRKTKGKRVVFTGVTLLTLGFIEMIFLDISVVGWLAGPMMMIAGFLLYKKSRLYF
;
A
#
# COMPACT_ATOMS: atom_id res chain seq x y z
N MET A 1 -18.65 -3.13 10.72
CA MET A 1 -17.79 -4.24 11.15
C MET A 1 -16.82 -4.61 10.03
N PHE A 2 -15.72 -3.85 9.85
CA PHE A 2 -14.63 -4.12 8.87
C PHE A 2 -13.32 -3.41 9.34
N ARG A 3 -12.98 -3.53 10.63
CA ARG A 3 -11.91 -2.70 11.23
C ARG A 3 -10.54 -3.11 10.70
N ASP A 4 -10.26 -4.40 10.70
CA ASP A 4 -8.93 -4.94 10.40
C ASP A 4 -8.65 -4.87 8.90
N GLU A 5 -9.66 -5.07 8.05
CA GLU A 5 -9.53 -4.92 6.59
C GLU A 5 -9.25 -3.47 6.22
N LYS A 6 -9.94 -2.52 6.85
CA LYS A 6 -9.68 -1.10 6.64
C LYS A 6 -8.31 -0.68 7.14
N LEU A 7 -7.80 -1.31 8.20
CA LEU A 7 -6.46 -1.05 8.69
C LEU A 7 -5.42 -1.52 7.65
N LEU A 8 -5.54 -2.76 7.19
CA LEU A 8 -4.65 -3.34 6.18
C LEU A 8 -4.64 -2.52 4.89
N ILE A 9 -5.82 -2.16 4.36
CA ILE A 9 -5.91 -1.35 3.14
C ILE A 9 -5.26 0.04 3.34
N ARG A 10 -5.39 0.64 4.53
CA ARG A 10 -4.74 1.93 4.83
C ARG A 10 -3.22 1.80 4.94
N LEU A 11 -2.73 0.70 5.51
CA LEU A 11 -1.29 0.44 5.58
C LEU A 11 -0.70 0.21 4.19
N SER A 12 -1.34 -0.60 3.34
CA SER A 12 -0.94 -0.76 1.93
C SER A 12 -0.94 0.58 1.19
N LEU A 13 -2.00 1.38 1.35
CA LEU A 13 -2.09 2.71 0.75
C LEU A 13 -0.94 3.62 1.20
N PHE A 14 -0.64 3.61 2.50
CA PHE A 14 0.45 4.42 3.06
C PHE A 14 1.80 4.02 2.47
N LEU A 15 2.08 2.72 2.37
CA LEU A 15 3.32 2.20 1.78
C LEU A 15 3.47 2.57 0.30
N LEU A 16 2.40 2.49 -0.49
CA LEU A 16 2.43 2.84 -1.92
C LEU A 16 2.60 4.34 -2.15
N ILE A 17 2.00 5.17 -1.30
CA ILE A 17 2.25 6.62 -1.31
C ILE A 17 3.71 6.89 -0.94
N ALA A 18 4.23 6.19 0.06
CA ALA A 18 5.63 6.30 0.45
C ALA A 18 6.54 5.97 -0.74
N LEU A 19 6.37 4.81 -1.36
CA LEU A 19 7.15 4.36 -2.51
C LEU A 19 7.10 5.37 -3.66
N SER A 20 5.91 5.79 -4.07
CA SER A 20 5.75 6.73 -5.18
C SER A 20 6.39 8.10 -4.88
N THR A 21 6.26 8.59 -3.65
CA THR A 21 6.92 9.84 -3.25
C THR A 21 8.43 9.69 -3.15
N THR A 22 8.97 8.58 -2.63
CA THR A 22 10.42 8.36 -2.53
C THR A 22 11.06 8.21 -3.90
N LEU A 23 10.37 7.56 -4.84
CA LEU A 23 10.86 7.42 -6.21
C LEU A 23 10.80 8.73 -7.00
N TYR A 24 9.84 9.62 -6.69
CA TYR A 24 9.65 10.89 -7.40
C TYR A 24 10.46 12.06 -6.83
N PHE A 25 10.48 12.22 -5.51
CA PHE A 25 11.16 13.33 -4.81
C PHE A 25 12.53 12.94 -4.24
N GLY A 26 12.83 11.64 -4.19
CA GLY A 26 14.03 11.12 -3.54
C GLY A 26 13.82 10.83 -2.05
N GLN A 27 14.67 9.96 -1.50
CA GLN A 27 14.53 9.43 -0.13
C GLN A 27 14.57 10.53 0.94
N SER A 28 15.55 11.42 0.83
CA SER A 28 15.89 12.39 1.87
C SER A 28 14.78 13.42 2.09
N GLU A 29 14.14 13.87 1.01
CA GLU A 29 13.03 14.83 1.08
C GLU A 29 11.78 14.21 1.71
N VAL A 30 11.50 12.95 1.37
CA VAL A 30 10.33 12.23 1.89
C VAL A 30 10.52 11.86 3.35
N ILE A 31 11.67 11.32 3.74
CA ILE A 31 11.98 10.99 5.14
C ILE A 31 11.82 12.25 6.01
N ASN A 32 12.42 13.37 5.62
CA ASN A 32 12.30 14.61 6.38
C ASN A 32 10.85 15.10 6.47
N SER A 33 10.10 15.02 5.38
CA SER A 33 8.68 15.39 5.37
C SER A 33 7.84 14.50 6.29
N TRP A 34 8.16 13.21 6.34
CA TRP A 34 7.45 12.24 7.16
C TRP A 34 7.79 12.36 8.64
N LEU A 35 9.07 12.54 8.98
CA LEU A 35 9.51 12.79 10.36
C LEU A 35 8.83 14.05 10.91
N ASN A 36 8.76 15.11 10.11
CA ASN A 36 8.05 16.34 10.46
C ASN A 36 6.54 16.13 10.61
N PHE A 37 5.91 15.33 9.74
CA PHE A 37 4.47 15.08 9.79
C PHE A 37 4.05 14.23 11.01
N PHE A 38 4.82 13.20 11.36
CA PHE A 38 4.52 12.31 12.47
C PHE A 38 5.09 12.78 13.82
N GLY A 39 5.90 13.85 13.83
CA GLY A 39 6.60 14.31 15.04
C GLY A 39 7.57 13.27 15.59
N LEU A 40 8.13 12.41 14.72
CA LEU A 40 8.99 11.30 15.12
C LEU A 40 10.43 11.80 15.26
N ASN A 41 10.84 12.06 16.51
CA ASN A 41 12.22 12.42 16.83
C ASN A 41 13.06 11.25 17.38
N SER A 42 12.55 10.01 17.31
CA SER A 42 13.31 8.85 17.79
C SER A 42 14.25 8.34 16.69
N ALA A 43 15.54 8.20 17.02
CA ALA A 43 16.55 7.67 16.11
C ALA A 43 16.18 6.28 15.54
N GLN A 44 15.43 5.48 16.29
CA GLN A 44 14.96 4.17 15.85
C GLN A 44 13.90 4.25 14.75
N ALA A 45 12.98 5.22 14.83
CA ALA A 45 11.97 5.44 13.80
C ALA A 45 12.60 5.96 12.50
N ILE A 46 13.63 6.81 12.62
CA ILE A 46 14.40 7.32 11.48
C ILE A 46 15.10 6.15 10.78
N LEU A 47 15.88 5.35 11.52
CA LEU A 47 16.57 4.18 10.99
C LEU A 47 15.61 3.15 10.38
N PHE A 48 14.43 2.97 10.99
CA PHE A 48 13.41 2.07 10.44
C PHE A 48 12.89 2.54 9.08
N ILE A 49 12.55 3.83 8.96
CA ILE A 49 12.07 4.41 7.70
C ILE A 49 13.20 4.40 6.66
N GLU A 50 14.42 4.78 7.05
CA GLU A 50 15.59 4.72 6.18
C GLU A 50 15.79 3.31 5.63
N ASN A 51 15.88 2.29 6.49
CA ASN A 51 16.08 0.91 6.07
C ASN A 51 14.96 0.38 5.16
N LEU A 52 13.73 0.87 5.33
CA LEU A 52 12.60 0.47 4.48
C LEU A 52 12.75 0.97 3.04
N PHE A 53 13.41 2.13 2.83
CA PHE A 53 13.53 2.79 1.52
C PHE A 53 14.96 2.81 0.95
N VAL A 54 16.00 2.49 1.74
CA VAL A 54 17.38 2.32 1.25
C VAL A 54 17.43 1.19 0.22
N VAL A 55 16.76 0.07 0.50
CA VAL A 55 16.69 -1.08 -0.42
C VAL A 55 16.02 -0.69 -1.74
N GLU A 56 15.02 0.20 -1.71
CA GLU A 56 14.34 0.66 -2.92
C GLU A 56 15.26 1.53 -3.80
N ASN A 57 16.06 2.42 -3.20
CA ASN A 57 16.89 3.35 -3.98
C ASN A 57 18.20 2.74 -4.50
N GLU A 58 18.76 1.76 -3.81
CA GLU A 58 20.02 1.13 -4.25
C GLU A 58 19.80 0.05 -5.31
N PHE A 59 18.66 -0.65 -5.28
CA PHE A 59 18.42 -1.81 -6.14
C PHE A 59 17.55 -1.53 -7.35
N ILE A 60 16.77 -0.45 -7.38
CA ILE A 60 15.90 -0.15 -8.51
C ILE A 60 16.67 0.69 -9.56
N PRO A 61 16.73 0.23 -10.83
CA PRO A 61 17.30 1.05 -11.91
C PRO A 61 16.53 2.36 -12.05
N LYS A 62 17.22 3.48 -12.24
CA LYS A 62 16.59 4.81 -12.39
C LYS A 62 15.52 4.86 -13.48
N GLU A 63 15.65 4.07 -14.54
CA GLU A 63 14.65 3.94 -15.60
C GLU A 63 13.38 3.26 -15.10
N ALA A 64 13.51 2.25 -14.23
CA ALA A 64 12.39 1.56 -13.57
C ALA A 64 11.72 2.41 -12.47
N ASN A 65 12.42 3.36 -11.85
CA ASN A 65 11.86 4.25 -10.82
C ASN A 65 10.61 5.00 -11.30
N VAL A 66 10.62 5.48 -12.55
CA VAL A 66 9.47 6.23 -13.11
C VAL A 66 8.27 5.31 -13.31
N TYR A 67 8.49 4.10 -13.84
CA TYR A 67 7.42 3.12 -14.06
C TYR A 67 6.84 2.61 -12.74
N LEU A 68 7.67 2.23 -11.78
CA LEU A 68 7.23 1.76 -10.46
C LEU A 68 6.53 2.88 -9.68
N GLY A 69 7.03 4.12 -9.77
CA GLY A 69 6.39 5.28 -9.16
C GLY A 69 4.99 5.54 -9.74
N MET A 70 4.83 5.43 -11.07
CA MET A 70 3.51 5.54 -11.72
C MET A 70 2.57 4.41 -11.30
N ILE A 71 3.05 3.16 -11.27
CA ILE A 71 2.26 2.00 -10.84
C ILE A 71 1.81 2.17 -9.38
N GLY A 72 2.73 2.51 -8.48
CA GLY A 72 2.43 2.75 -7.07
C GLY A 72 1.41 3.88 -6.86
N TYR A 73 1.52 4.96 -7.64
CA TYR A 73 0.55 6.05 -7.63
C TYR A 73 -0.85 5.60 -8.12
N MET A 74 -0.93 4.87 -9.23
CA MET A 74 -2.20 4.34 -9.74
C MET A 74 -2.87 3.39 -8.74
N LEU A 75 -2.09 2.48 -8.14
CA LEU A 75 -2.58 1.56 -7.11
C LEU A 75 -3.09 2.31 -5.87
N SER A 76 -2.41 3.37 -5.46
CA SER A 76 -2.85 4.24 -4.36
C SER A 76 -4.22 4.88 -4.62
N LEU A 77 -4.45 5.40 -5.84
CA LEU A 77 -5.74 5.96 -6.22
C LEU A 77 -6.86 4.91 -6.20
N ILE A 78 -6.57 3.70 -6.68
CA ILE A 78 -7.52 2.58 -6.67
C ILE A 78 -7.88 2.21 -5.22
N LEU A 79 -6.90 2.13 -4.31
CA LEU A 79 -7.13 1.83 -2.90
C LEU A 79 -7.94 2.93 -2.19
N LEU A 80 -7.71 4.21 -2.50
CA LEU A 80 -8.55 5.31 -2.02
C LEU A 80 -10.01 5.15 -2.46
N PHE A 81 -10.23 4.79 -3.72
CA PHE A 81 -11.58 4.52 -4.24
C PHE A 81 -12.23 3.32 -3.55
N ILE A 82 -11.47 2.25 -3.32
CA ILE A 82 -11.92 1.06 -2.57
C ILE A 82 -12.31 1.43 -1.13
N LEU A 83 -11.49 2.21 -0.42
CA LEU A 83 -11.80 2.68 0.93
C LEU A 83 -13.08 3.53 0.96
N ARG A 84 -13.27 4.39 -0.04
CA ARG A 84 -14.48 5.23 -0.17
C ARG A 84 -15.72 4.39 -0.42
N THR A 85 -15.63 3.39 -1.30
CA THR A 85 -16.76 2.51 -1.63
C THR A 85 -17.11 1.57 -0.47
N LEU A 86 -16.12 1.00 0.24
CA LEU A 86 -16.30 0.17 1.46
C LEU A 86 -17.01 0.87 2.61
N ARG A 87 -17.04 2.21 2.64
CA ARG A 87 -17.85 2.93 3.64
C ARG A 87 -19.35 2.82 3.38
N LYS A 88 -19.77 2.61 2.14
CA LYS A 88 -21.17 2.70 1.71
C LYS A 88 -21.77 1.36 1.26
N THR A 89 -20.95 0.32 1.09
CA THR A 89 -21.39 -0.96 0.51
C THR A 89 -21.82 -2.00 1.55
N LYS A 90 -22.84 -2.78 1.18
CA LYS A 90 -23.32 -3.98 1.90
C LYS A 90 -23.55 -5.12 0.89
N GLY A 91 -23.56 -6.37 1.36
CA GLY A 91 -23.90 -7.55 0.54
C GLY A 91 -22.93 -7.82 -0.63
N LYS A 92 -23.47 -8.11 -1.83
CA LYS A 92 -22.71 -8.53 -3.03
C LYS A 92 -21.55 -7.61 -3.42
N ARG A 93 -21.63 -6.31 -3.13
CA ARG A 93 -20.57 -5.34 -3.44
C ARG A 93 -19.32 -5.50 -2.55
N VAL A 94 -19.48 -6.08 -1.35
CA VAL A 94 -18.35 -6.40 -0.45
C VAL A 94 -17.56 -7.60 -1.00
N VAL A 95 -18.25 -8.61 -1.52
CA VAL A 95 -17.63 -9.76 -2.20
C VAL A 95 -16.77 -9.27 -3.37
N PHE A 96 -17.34 -8.42 -4.24
CA PHE A 96 -16.63 -7.86 -5.38
C PHE A 96 -15.39 -7.11 -4.93
N THR A 97 -15.50 -6.25 -3.92
CA THR A 97 -14.35 -5.51 -3.38
C THR A 97 -13.27 -6.44 -2.82
N GLY A 98 -13.66 -7.52 -2.16
CA GLY A 98 -12.72 -8.52 -1.65
C GLY A 98 -11.94 -9.21 -2.78
N VAL A 99 -12.62 -9.59 -3.86
CA VAL A 99 -11.98 -10.17 -5.06
C VAL A 99 -11.06 -9.15 -5.73
N THR A 100 -11.49 -7.90 -5.88
CA THR A 100 -10.66 -6.84 -6.46
C THR A 100 -9.37 -6.63 -5.67
N LEU A 101 -9.42 -6.66 -4.34
CA LEU A 101 -8.22 -6.53 -3.49
C LEU A 101 -7.29 -7.74 -3.59
N LEU A 102 -7.82 -8.95 -3.73
CA LEU A 102 -7.01 -10.14 -3.99
C LEU A 102 -6.27 -10.03 -5.33
N THR A 103 -6.98 -9.63 -6.40
CA THR A 103 -6.36 -9.45 -7.72
C THR A 103 -5.35 -8.31 -7.73
N LEU A 104 -5.66 -7.19 -7.07
CA LEU A 104 -4.75 -6.05 -6.99
C LEU A 104 -3.49 -6.39 -6.20
N GLY A 105 -3.61 -7.11 -5.08
CA GLY A 105 -2.45 -7.51 -4.30
C GLY A 105 -1.53 -8.46 -5.08
N PHE A 106 -2.10 -9.38 -5.87
CA PHE A 106 -1.31 -10.24 -6.74
C PHE A 106 -0.62 -9.47 -7.89
N ILE A 107 -1.36 -8.56 -8.54
CA ILE A 107 -0.80 -7.66 -9.57
C ILE A 107 0.35 -6.85 -8.96
N GLU A 108 0.15 -6.26 -7.78
CA GLU A 108 1.17 -5.47 -7.10
C GLU A 108 2.45 -6.28 -6.86
N MET A 109 2.34 -7.52 -6.37
CA MET A 109 3.50 -8.38 -6.15
C MET A 109 4.27 -8.71 -7.44
N ILE A 110 3.58 -8.76 -8.60
CA ILE A 110 4.24 -9.00 -9.89
C ILE A 110 4.90 -7.74 -10.42
N PHE A 111 4.18 -6.62 -10.37
CA PHE A 111 4.66 -5.36 -10.97
C PHE A 111 5.65 -4.61 -10.09
N LEU A 112 5.64 -4.86 -8.79
CA LEU A 112 6.57 -4.31 -7.80
C LEU A 112 7.43 -5.44 -7.19
N ASP A 113 7.74 -6.50 -7.95
CA ASP A 113 8.47 -7.68 -7.48
C ASP A 113 9.88 -7.37 -6.96
N ILE A 114 10.51 -6.32 -7.48
CA ILE A 114 11.81 -5.81 -7.05
C ILE A 114 11.72 -4.83 -5.86
N SER A 115 10.51 -4.47 -5.44
CA SER A 115 10.24 -3.50 -4.38
C SER A 115 9.81 -4.21 -3.09
N VAL A 116 10.50 -3.94 -1.98
CA VAL A 116 10.11 -4.35 -0.62
C VAL A 116 8.70 -3.87 -0.30
N VAL A 117 8.33 -2.67 -0.76
CA VAL A 117 6.96 -2.15 -0.61
C VAL A 117 5.96 -3.06 -1.31
N GLY A 118 6.25 -3.54 -2.53
CA GLY A 118 5.40 -4.52 -3.23
C GLY A 118 5.21 -5.81 -2.46
N TRP A 119 6.28 -6.32 -1.83
CA TRP A 119 6.24 -7.52 -0.99
C TRP A 119 5.52 -7.34 0.35
N LEU A 120 5.29 -6.11 0.80
CA LEU A 120 4.55 -5.81 2.03
C LEU A 120 3.09 -5.43 1.74
N ALA A 121 2.88 -4.47 0.85
CA ALA A 121 1.57 -3.93 0.55
C ALA A 121 0.69 -4.91 -0.26
N GLY A 122 1.29 -5.70 -1.16
CA GLY A 122 0.65 -6.78 -1.91
C GLY A 122 -0.06 -7.80 -1.00
N PRO A 123 0.68 -8.51 -0.12
CA PRO A 123 0.08 -9.46 0.82
C PRO A 123 -0.94 -8.82 1.77
N MET A 124 -0.71 -7.58 2.24
CA MET A 124 -1.67 -6.87 3.09
C MET A 124 -3.03 -6.67 2.39
N MET A 125 -3.03 -6.31 1.10
CA MET A 125 -4.28 -6.22 0.33
C MET A 125 -4.92 -7.58 0.09
N MET A 126 -4.12 -8.62 -0.18
CA MET A 126 -4.65 -9.97 -0.36
C MET A 126 -5.33 -10.47 0.92
N ILE A 127 -4.70 -10.26 2.08
CA ILE A 127 -5.28 -10.60 3.39
C ILE A 127 -6.56 -9.78 3.62
N ALA A 128 -6.56 -8.48 3.35
CA ALA A 128 -7.74 -7.65 3.46
C ALA A 128 -8.88 -8.13 2.55
N GLY A 129 -8.56 -8.50 1.30
CA GLY A 129 -9.50 -9.02 0.32
C GLY A 129 -10.10 -10.36 0.75
N PHE A 130 -9.27 -11.27 1.27
CA PHE A 130 -9.71 -12.55 1.82
C PHE A 130 -10.63 -12.37 3.03
N LEU A 131 -10.28 -11.47 3.96
CA LEU A 131 -11.11 -11.18 5.13
C LEU A 131 -12.47 -10.58 4.74
N LEU A 132 -12.50 -9.65 3.77
CA LEU A 132 -13.75 -9.11 3.22
C LEU A 132 -14.60 -10.20 2.57
N TYR A 133 -13.98 -11.08 1.79
CA TYR A 133 -14.66 -12.22 1.17
C TYR A 133 -15.26 -13.16 2.22
N LYS A 134 -14.46 -13.57 3.21
CA LYS A 134 -14.91 -14.45 4.30
C LYS A 134 -16.06 -13.83 5.08
N LYS A 135 -15.95 -12.56 5.47
CA LYS A 135 -17.02 -11.87 6.21
C LYS A 135 -18.26 -11.68 5.37
N SER A 136 -18.14 -11.42 4.07
CA SER A 136 -19.31 -11.24 3.19
C SER A 136 -20.21 -12.47 3.13
N ARG A 137 -19.66 -13.69 3.28
CA ARG A 137 -20.44 -14.95 3.37
C ARG A 137 -21.21 -15.12 4.68
N LEU A 138 -20.82 -14.42 5.76
CA LEU A 138 -21.52 -14.46 7.05
C LEU A 138 -22.75 -13.54 7.10
N TYR A 139 -22.92 -12.67 6.10
CA TYR A 139 -24.04 -11.73 5.98
C TYR A 139 -25.02 -12.10 4.85
N PHE A 140 -24.90 -13.32 4.31
CA PHE A 140 -25.84 -13.93 3.39
C PHE A 140 -26.66 -14.99 4.10
#